data_AF-A0A9D1AFZ1-F1
#
_entry.id   AF-A0A9D1AFZ1-F1
#
_cell.length_a   1.000
_cell.length_b   1.000
_cell.length_c   1.000
_cell.angle_alpha   90.00
_cell.angle_beta   90.00
_cell.angle_gamma   90.00
#
_symmetry.space_group_name_H-M   'P 1'
#
loop_
_entity.id
_entity.type
_entity.pdbx_description
1 polymer ?
#
loop_
_entity_poly.entity_id
_entity_poly.type
_entity_poly.pdbx_seq_one_letter_code
_entity_poly.pdbx_strand_id
1 'polypeptide(L)'
;MKKCLTAGLAGQVMVCGQDCDLAALQRILAGTQVSTVLKSGSEYPELFVNACIDYYLGELTAEDFDSSEKNCDGKEIPFMSYDSKVITIDNVDDAIEAGLYTYEEIYQK
;
A
#
# COMPACT_ATOMS: atom_id res chain seq x y z
N MET A 1 14.64 -0.56 -9.49
CA MET A 1 15.52 -1.65 -9.04
C MET A 1 16.40 -2.27 -10.13
N LYS A 2 15.85 -2.86 -11.21
CA LYS A 2 16.64 -3.58 -12.23
C LYS A 2 17.83 -2.79 -12.80
N LYS A 3 17.64 -1.50 -13.09
CA LYS A 3 18.70 -0.59 -13.55
C LYS A 3 19.82 -0.37 -12.50
N CYS A 4 19.46 -0.24 -11.22
CA CYS A 4 20.43 -0.06 -10.13
C CYS A 4 21.30 -1.31 -9.96
N LEU A 5 20.70 -2.50 -10.06
CA LEU A 5 21.44 -3.77 -10.06
C LEU A 5 22.45 -3.84 -11.22
N THR A 6 21.99 -3.62 -12.46
CA THR A 6 22.86 -3.70 -13.64
C THR A 6 23.96 -2.63 -13.66
N ALA A 7 23.74 -1.49 -13.01
CA ALA A 7 24.71 -0.42 -12.90
C ALA A 7 25.66 -0.56 -11.69
N GLY A 8 25.53 -1.62 -10.87
CA GLY A 8 26.33 -1.78 -9.66
C GLY A 8 26.00 -0.78 -8.55
N LEU A 9 24.81 -0.19 -8.56
CA LEU A 9 24.33 0.84 -7.62
C LEU A 9 23.33 0.30 -6.59
N ALA A 10 23.11 -1.02 -6.52
CA ALA A 10 22.23 -1.63 -5.52
C ALA A 10 22.75 -1.35 -4.09
N GLY A 11 21.86 -0.90 -3.20
CA GLY A 11 22.22 -0.51 -1.83
C GLY A 11 22.98 0.82 -1.69
N GLN A 12 23.40 1.45 -2.80
CA GLN A 12 24.07 2.75 -2.79
C GLN A 12 23.09 3.91 -3.06
N VAL A 13 22.01 3.63 -3.80
CA VAL A 13 20.96 4.59 -4.10
C VAL A 13 19.71 4.20 -3.32
N MET A 14 19.12 5.16 -2.62
CA MET A 14 17.84 4.96 -1.94
C MET A 14 16.74 4.71 -2.98
N VAL A 15 16.08 3.57 -2.88
CA VAL A 15 14.95 3.18 -3.73
C VAL A 15 13.75 2.97 -2.84
N CYS A 16 12.68 3.73 -3.05
CA CYS A 16 11.37 3.48 -2.47
C CYS A 16 10.47 2.72 -3.46
N GLY A 17 9.35 2.22 -2.96
CA GLY A 17 8.32 1.54 -3.75
C GLY A 17 6.96 1.64 -3.09
N GLN A 18 5.97 0.97 -3.68
CA GLN A 18 4.62 0.85 -3.15
C GLN A 18 4.13 -0.59 -3.30
N ASP A 19 2.96 -0.86 -2.73
CA ASP A 19 2.14 -2.07 -2.86
C ASP A 19 2.62 -3.28 -2.05
N CYS A 20 3.72 -3.14 -1.31
CA CYS A 20 4.16 -4.14 -0.34
C CYS A 20 4.40 -5.55 -0.93
N ASP A 21 4.69 -5.65 -2.24
CA ASP A 21 4.97 -6.93 -2.91
C ASP A 21 6.04 -7.76 -2.19
N LEU A 22 5.90 -9.08 -2.22
CA LEU A 22 6.87 -10.01 -1.61
C LEU A 22 8.32 -9.71 -2.00
N ALA A 23 8.58 -9.45 -3.29
CA ALA A 23 9.92 -9.12 -3.77
C ALA A 23 10.44 -7.79 -3.22
N ALA A 24 9.56 -6.83 -2.89
CA ALA A 24 9.96 -5.58 -2.24
C ALA A 24 10.36 -5.82 -0.78
N LEU A 25 9.61 -6.63 -0.04
CA LEU A 25 9.92 -7.01 1.34
C LEU A 25 11.27 -7.73 1.43
N GLN A 26 11.51 -8.71 0.55
CA GLN A 26 12.80 -9.39 0.44
C GLN A 26 13.94 -8.43 0.08
N ARG A 27 13.71 -7.43 -0.79
CA ARG A 27 14.71 -6.41 -1.13
C ARG A 27 15.02 -5.45 0.01
N ILE A 28 14.02 -5.14 0.84
CA ILE A 28 14.18 -4.34 2.06
C ILE A 28 15.07 -5.08 3.05
N LEU A 29 14.81 -6.37 3.29
CA LEU A 29 15.66 -7.21 4.13
C LEU A 29 17.09 -7.36 3.57
N ALA A 30 17.23 -7.38 2.24
CA ALA A 30 18.53 -7.41 1.56
C ALA A 30 19.24 -6.03 1.50
N GLY A 31 18.63 -4.95 2.01
CA GLY A 31 19.21 -3.60 2.02
C GLY A 31 19.30 -2.91 0.65
N THR A 32 18.55 -3.39 -0.34
CA THR A 32 18.61 -2.87 -1.72
C THR A 32 17.40 -2.02 -2.12
N GLN A 33 16.41 -1.95 -1.23
CA GLN A 33 15.26 -1.05 -1.27
C GLN A 33 15.04 -0.54 0.16
N VAL A 34 14.72 0.75 0.33
CA VAL A 34 14.61 1.35 1.68
C VAL A 34 13.21 1.28 2.24
N SER A 35 12.19 1.28 1.37
CA SER A 35 10.81 1.23 1.80
C SER A 35 9.85 0.72 0.72
N THR A 36 8.68 0.29 1.17
CA THR A 36 7.47 0.09 0.37
C THR A 36 6.27 0.66 1.12
N VAL A 37 5.08 0.63 0.51
CA VAL A 37 3.84 1.10 1.14
C VAL A 37 2.85 -0.04 1.19
N LEU A 38 2.45 -0.41 2.40
CA LEU A 38 1.36 -1.30 2.68
C LEU A 38 0.05 -0.53 2.55
N LYS A 39 -0.73 -0.87 1.53
CA LYS A 39 -2.09 -0.36 1.27
C LYS A 39 -3.13 -1.49 1.28
N SER A 40 -2.68 -2.71 1.54
CA SER A 40 -3.37 -3.96 1.26
C SER A 40 -3.58 -4.75 2.56
N GLY A 41 -4.71 -5.42 2.63
CA GLY A 41 -5.23 -6.15 3.79
C GLY A 41 -6.72 -6.40 3.55
N SER A 42 -7.41 -7.17 4.39
CA SER A 42 -8.85 -7.41 4.24
C SER A 42 -9.69 -6.14 4.52
N GLU A 43 -9.18 -5.24 5.36
CA GLU A 43 -9.89 -4.02 5.78
C GLU A 43 -10.12 -3.03 4.64
N TYR A 44 -9.12 -2.83 3.78
CA TYR A 44 -9.22 -1.92 2.63
C TYR A 44 -10.41 -2.27 1.72
N PRO A 45 -10.48 -3.46 1.10
CA PRO A 45 -11.59 -3.78 0.20
C PRO A 45 -12.93 -3.83 0.94
N GLU A 46 -12.97 -4.26 2.20
CA GLU A 46 -14.20 -4.27 2.99
C GLU A 46 -14.76 -2.85 3.19
N LEU A 47 -13.91 -1.88 3.55
CA LEU A 47 -14.30 -0.48 3.70
C LEU A 47 -14.92 0.08 2.42
N PHE A 48 -14.24 -0.07 1.28
CA PHE A 48 -14.74 0.48 0.00
C PHE A 48 -16.00 -0.24 -0.49
N VAL A 49 -16.11 -1.55 -0.28
CA VAL A 49 -17.32 -2.31 -0.64
C VAL A 49 -18.51 -1.89 0.18
N ASN A 50 -18.35 -1.76 1.51
CA ASN A 50 -19.42 -1.31 2.39
C ASN A 50 -19.86 0.11 2.03
N ALA A 51 -18.91 1.04 1.84
CA ALA A 51 -19.23 2.40 1.42
C ALA A 51 -20.02 2.45 0.08
N CYS A 52 -19.67 1.58 -0.88
CA CYS A 52 -20.43 1.47 -2.13
C CYS A 52 -21.85 0.92 -1.93
N ILE A 53 -22.01 -0.07 -1.06
CA ILE A 53 -23.32 -0.66 -0.74
C ILE A 53 -24.21 0.38 -0.04
N ASP A 54 -23.69 1.04 0.99
CA ASP A 54 -24.42 2.04 1.77
C ASP A 54 -24.83 3.22 0.87
N TYR A 55 -23.96 3.65 -0.03
CA TYR A 55 -24.27 4.69 -1.02
C TYR A 55 -25.37 4.25 -1.99
N TYR A 56 -25.33 2.99 -2.45
CA TYR A 56 -26.36 2.44 -3.33
C TYR A 56 -27.73 2.31 -2.64
N LEU A 57 -27.74 1.94 -1.36
CA LEU A 57 -28.96 1.82 -0.55
C LEU A 57 -29.50 3.18 -0.07
N GLY A 58 -28.72 4.26 -0.23
CA GLY A 58 -29.06 5.59 0.25
C GLY A 58 -28.86 5.78 1.76
N GLU A 59 -28.10 4.89 2.39
CA GLU A 59 -27.68 4.96 3.79
C GLU A 59 -26.46 5.86 3.97
N LEU A 60 -25.72 6.10 2.89
CA LEU A 60 -24.62 7.06 2.79
C LEU A 60 -24.85 8.00 1.61
N THR A 61 -24.53 9.29 1.78
CA THR A 61 -24.70 10.33 0.76
C THR A 61 -23.38 11.04 0.48
N ALA A 62 -23.37 11.92 -0.53
CA ALA A 62 -22.21 12.74 -0.86
C ALA A 62 -21.74 13.65 0.29
N GLU A 63 -22.66 14.03 1.18
CA GLU A 63 -22.39 14.90 2.33
C GLU A 63 -21.71 14.16 3.50
N ASP A 64 -21.77 12.82 3.51
CA ASP A 64 -21.20 11.99 4.57
C ASP A 64 -19.71 11.66 4.36
N PHE A 65 -19.13 12.03 3.21
CA PHE A 65 -17.70 11.89 2.97
C PHE A 65 -16.91 13.02 3.63
N ASP A 66 -15.84 12.67 4.34
CA ASP A 66 -14.99 13.64 5.05
C ASP A 66 -14.21 14.59 4.11
N SER A 67 -14.15 14.29 2.82
CA SER A 67 -13.39 15.07 1.85
C SER A 67 -13.98 15.01 0.44
N SER A 68 -13.52 15.94 -0.39
CA SER A 68 -13.75 15.94 -1.83
C SER A 68 -12.44 16.08 -2.58
N GLU A 69 -12.41 15.55 -3.80
CA GLU A 69 -11.28 15.66 -4.72
C GLU A 69 -11.73 16.05 -6.12
N LYS A 70 -10.80 16.54 -6.93
CA LYS A 70 -11.08 16.82 -8.35
C LYS A 70 -10.80 15.62 -9.22
N ASN A 71 -11.81 15.21 -9.96
CA ASN A 71 -11.64 14.19 -11.00
C ASN A 71 -10.85 14.75 -12.21
N CYS A 72 -10.56 13.90 -13.19
CA CYS A 72 -9.84 14.29 -14.40
C CYS A 72 -10.52 15.39 -15.25
N ASP A 73 -11.83 15.57 -15.10
CA ASP A 73 -12.61 16.63 -15.76
C ASP A 73 -12.64 17.93 -14.94
N GLY A 74 -11.98 17.98 -13.79
CA GLY A 74 -11.97 19.11 -12.87
C GLY A 74 -13.25 19.26 -12.04
N LYS A 75 -14.12 18.25 -12.03
CA LYS A 75 -15.32 18.24 -11.19
C LYS A 75 -14.95 17.80 -9.78
N GLU A 76 -15.47 18.53 -8.81
CA GLU A 76 -15.40 18.16 -7.39
C GLU A 76 -16.30 16.94 -7.15
N ILE A 77 -15.74 15.87 -6.57
CA ILE A 77 -16.45 14.63 -6.26
C ILE A 77 -16.19 14.23 -4.80
N PRO A 78 -17.15 13.58 -4.13
CA PRO A 78 -16.90 13.00 -2.80
C PRO A 78 -15.74 12.02 -2.86
N PHE A 79 -14.89 12.05 -1.83
CA PHE A 79 -13.66 11.28 -1.79
C PHE A 79 -13.48 10.61 -0.42
N MET A 80 -13.16 9.32 -0.46
CA MET A 80 -12.76 8.52 0.67
C MET A 80 -11.31 8.07 0.46
N SER A 81 -10.49 8.25 1.48
CA SER A 81 -9.11 7.77 1.54
C SER A 81 -8.99 6.66 2.55
N TYR A 82 -8.02 5.77 2.35
CA TYR A 82 -7.63 4.77 3.35
C TYR A 82 -6.18 5.02 3.75
N ASP A 83 -5.90 4.95 5.05
CA ASP A 83 -4.57 5.19 5.59
C ASP A 83 -3.61 4.06 5.19
N SER A 84 -2.50 4.44 4.56
CA SER A 84 -1.44 3.51 4.18
C SER A 84 -0.29 3.52 5.19
N LYS A 85 0.36 2.37 5.37
CA LYS A 85 1.52 2.23 6.26
C LYS A 85 2.81 2.16 5.44
N VAL A 86 3.81 2.97 5.78
CA VAL A 86 5.15 2.82 5.18
C VAL A 86 5.84 1.63 5.84
N ILE A 87 6.32 0.71 5.01
CA ILE A 87 7.08 -0.46 5.45
C ILE A 87 8.55 -0.23 5.15
N THR A 88 9.38 -0.45 6.16
CA THR A 88 10.83 -0.35 6.18
C THR A 88 11.40 -1.61 6.82
N ILE A 89 12.73 -1.71 6.94
CA ILE A 89 13.36 -2.85 7.63
C ILE A 89 12.90 -2.98 9.10
N ASP A 90 12.50 -1.89 9.73
CA ASP A 90 12.13 -1.85 11.15
C ASP A 90 10.74 -2.45 11.43
N ASN A 91 9.91 -2.62 10.39
CA ASN A 91 8.52 -3.05 10.52
C ASN A 91 8.04 -3.95 9.36
N VAL A 92 8.94 -4.77 8.80
CA VAL A 92 8.59 -5.74 7.74
C VAL A 92 7.50 -6.73 8.19
N ASP A 93 7.49 -7.11 9.47
CA ASP A 93 6.54 -8.09 10.02
C ASP A 93 5.08 -7.60 10.00
N ASP A 94 4.85 -6.30 9.84
CA ASP A 94 3.50 -5.75 9.62
C ASP A 94 2.79 -6.39 8.43
N ALA A 95 3.53 -6.82 7.40
CA ALA A 95 2.96 -7.50 6.24
C ALA A 95 2.44 -8.91 6.58
N ILE A 96 3.01 -9.54 7.61
CA ILE A 96 2.55 -10.84 8.14
C ILE A 96 1.31 -10.63 9.00
N GLU A 97 1.34 -9.60 9.86
CA GLU A 97 0.19 -9.24 10.70
C GLU A 97 -1.03 -8.87 9.85
N ALA A 98 -0.82 -8.17 8.74
CA ALA A 98 -1.85 -7.86 7.74
C ALA A 98 -2.25 -9.08 6.86
N GLY A 99 -1.63 -10.24 7.08
CA GLY A 99 -1.99 -11.50 6.43
C GLY A 99 -1.63 -11.61 4.94
N LEU A 100 -0.69 -10.80 4.45
CA LEU A 100 -0.31 -10.82 3.02
C LEU A 100 0.57 -12.01 2.65
N TYR A 101 1.55 -12.30 3.51
CA TYR A 101 2.57 -13.32 3.27
C TYR A 101 2.95 -13.99 4.58
N THR A 102 3.49 -15.20 4.48
CA THR A 102 4.03 -15.90 5.65
C THR A 102 5.44 -15.42 5.99
N TYR A 103 5.89 -15.75 7.21
CA TYR A 103 7.27 -15.51 7.62
C TYR A 103 8.27 -16.19 6.68
N GLU A 104 8.00 -17.43 6.30
CA GLU A 104 8.85 -18.22 5.40
C GLU A 104 8.98 -17.58 4.01
N GLU A 105 7.89 -17.03 3.47
CA GLU A 105 7.92 -16.34 2.18
C GLU A 105 8.80 -15.08 2.23
N ILE A 106 8.64 -14.27 3.27
CA ILE A 106 9.36 -13.00 3.42
C ILE A 106 10.83 -13.23 3.73
N TYR A 107 11.13 -14.09 4.71
CA TYR A 107 12.49 -14.30 5.22
C TYR A 107 13.25 -15.40 4.47
N GLN A 108 12.59 -16.13 3.57
CA GLN A 108 13.17 -17.21 2.77
C GLN A 108 13.81 -18.31 3.64
N LYS A 109 13.09 -18.75 4.67
CA LYS A 109 13.54 -19.75 5.66
C LYS A 109 12.61 -20.95 5.73
#